data_AF-A0A7W3VH96-F1
#
_entry.id   AF-A0A7W3VH96-F1
#
_cell.length_a   1.000
_cell.length_b   1.000
_cell.length_c   1.000
_cell.angle_alpha   90.00
_cell.angle_beta   90.00
_cell.angle_gamma   90.00
#
_symmetry.space_group_name_H-M   'P 1'
#
loop_
_entity.id
_entity.type
_entity.pdbx_description
1 polymer ?
#
loop_
_entity_poly.entity_id
_entity_poly.type
_entity_poly.pdbx_seq_one_letter_code
_entity_poly.pdbx_strand_id
1 'polypeptide(L)'
;MFRKVKFILVCAVLAMGATACSTDNDSDPKPTLKSEVYDVTVEITDEVYLKTIAVNKSSSTKVTTDYMWNTESDIPVVVDPNAPLPEKVKKWTKSYSKTSAEFINVLVEGTAENAGEFALITIAKEGDTIVNRKASGKKILLEVGF
;
A
#
# COMPACT_ATOMS: atom_id res chain seq x y z
N MET A 1 -3.46 24.99 -66.44
CA MET A 1 -2.55 25.47 -65.38
C MET A 1 -2.28 24.33 -64.42
N PHE A 2 -0.99 23.98 -64.22
CA PHE A 2 -0.37 23.15 -63.17
C PHE A 2 -1.01 21.79 -62.78
N ARG A 3 -0.32 20.65 -62.69
CA ARG A 3 1.09 20.26 -62.86
C ARG A 3 1.11 18.73 -62.95
N LYS A 4 1.96 18.17 -63.81
CA LYS A 4 2.25 16.74 -63.92
C LYS A 4 3.11 16.28 -62.74
N VAL A 5 2.85 15.10 -62.18
CA VAL A 5 3.91 14.17 -61.72
C VAL A 5 3.43 12.74 -62.02
N LYS A 6 4.19 12.02 -62.85
CA LYS A 6 4.12 10.55 -63.05
C LYS A 6 5.31 9.96 -62.29
N PHE A 7 5.18 8.86 -61.55
CA PHE A 7 6.27 7.89 -61.26
C PHE A 7 5.62 6.64 -60.61
N ILE A 8 5.33 5.59 -61.39
CA ILE A 8 6.11 4.35 -61.66
C ILE A 8 6.03 3.31 -60.51
N LEU A 9 5.18 2.31 -60.79
CA LEU A 9 5.31 0.87 -60.55
C LEU A 9 6.72 0.35 -60.19
N VAL A 10 6.85 -0.32 -59.04
CA VAL A 10 7.70 -1.52 -58.88
C VAL A 10 7.11 -2.42 -57.79
N CYS A 11 6.50 -3.54 -58.19
CA CYS A 11 6.37 -4.71 -57.34
C CYS A 11 7.72 -5.45 -57.36
N ALA A 12 8.36 -5.59 -56.20
CA ALA A 12 9.47 -6.51 -56.02
C ALA A 12 9.10 -7.50 -54.91
N VAL A 13 8.57 -8.65 -55.35
CA VAL A 13 8.59 -9.91 -54.60
C VAL A 13 9.97 -10.52 -54.83
N LEU A 14 10.66 -10.90 -53.76
CA LEU A 14 11.76 -11.88 -53.63
C LEU A 14 12.34 -11.64 -52.20
N ALA A 15 12.64 -12.61 -51.34
CA ALA A 15 12.76 -14.05 -51.48
C ALA A 15 12.58 -14.69 -50.09
N MET A 16 12.23 -15.98 -50.10
CA MET A 16 12.35 -16.87 -48.95
C MET A 16 13.77 -16.84 -48.40
N GLY A 17 13.89 -16.64 -47.09
CA GLY A 17 15.09 -16.90 -46.31
C GLY A 17 14.69 -17.65 -45.05
N ALA A 18 14.59 -18.98 -45.13
CA ALA A 18 14.61 -19.81 -43.94
C ALA A 18 16.06 -19.84 -43.44
N THR A 19 16.36 -19.05 -42.41
CA THR A 19 17.55 -19.24 -41.58
C THR A 19 17.08 -19.64 -40.19
N ALA A 20 17.09 -20.94 -39.93
CA ALA A 20 17.15 -21.45 -38.58
C ALA A 20 18.56 -21.20 -38.03
N CYS A 21 18.64 -20.37 -37.00
CA CYS A 21 19.73 -20.11 -36.04
C CYS A 21 19.12 -19.08 -35.07
N SER A 22 19.18 -19.14 -33.74
CA SER A 22 19.91 -19.94 -32.79
C SER A 22 19.33 -19.56 -31.41
N THR A 23 19.10 -20.55 -30.56
CA THR A 23 19.43 -20.59 -29.14
C THR A 23 19.46 -19.29 -28.31
N ASP A 24 18.71 -19.40 -27.20
CA ASP A 24 18.93 -18.79 -25.87
C ASP A 24 18.38 -17.39 -25.56
N ASN A 25 17.69 -17.38 -24.42
CA ASN A 25 17.43 -16.25 -23.53
C ASN A 25 16.53 -15.11 -24.02
N ASP A 26 15.24 -15.41 -24.19
CA ASP A 26 14.20 -14.41 -23.88
C ASP A 26 13.93 -14.45 -22.38
N SER A 27 14.87 -13.89 -21.60
CA SER A 27 14.50 -13.35 -20.31
C SER A 27 13.71 -12.08 -20.59
N ASP A 28 12.42 -12.24 -20.91
CA ASP A 28 11.46 -11.14 -20.85
C ASP A 28 11.76 -10.36 -19.57
N PRO A 29 12.05 -9.05 -19.65
CA PRO A 29 12.26 -8.26 -18.45
C PRO A 29 10.95 -8.34 -17.67
N LYS A 30 10.94 -9.15 -16.60
CA LYS A 30 9.81 -9.23 -15.69
C LYS A 30 9.46 -7.80 -15.32
N PRO A 31 8.20 -7.35 -15.53
CA PRO A 31 7.83 -5.98 -15.22
C PRO A 31 8.12 -5.72 -13.75
N THR A 32 9.11 -4.87 -13.49
CA THR A 32 9.42 -4.43 -12.13
C THR A 32 8.23 -3.60 -11.67
N LEU A 33 7.41 -4.17 -10.79
CA LEU A 33 6.32 -3.45 -10.16
C LEU A 33 6.92 -2.25 -9.40
N LYS A 34 6.51 -1.03 -9.77
CA LYS A 34 6.92 0.17 -9.04
C LYS A 34 6.34 0.07 -7.63
N SER A 35 7.21 0.28 -6.63
CA SER A 35 6.81 0.38 -5.23
C SER A 35 6.75 1.85 -4.84
N GLU A 36 5.70 2.23 -4.13
CA GLU A 36 5.49 3.58 -3.62
C GLU A 36 5.44 3.52 -2.09
N VAL A 37 5.90 4.60 -1.45
CA VAL A 37 5.96 4.69 0.02
C VAL A 37 4.82 5.55 0.53
N TYR A 38 4.11 5.02 1.52
CA TYR A 38 2.98 5.64 2.17
C TYR A 38 3.24 5.77 3.67
N ASP A 39 3.03 6.96 4.22
CA ASP A 39 3.05 7.18 5.66
C ASP A 39 1.68 6.90 6.24
N VAL A 40 1.61 5.95 7.17
CA VAL A 40 0.42 5.65 7.96
C VAL A 40 0.58 6.33 9.30
N THR A 41 -0.34 7.22 9.64
CA THR A 41 -0.41 7.88 10.93
C THR A 41 -1.71 7.52 11.62
N VAL A 42 -1.63 6.99 12.83
CA VAL A 42 -2.76 6.77 13.74
C VAL A 42 -2.68 7.80 14.85
N GLU A 43 -3.74 8.57 15.04
CA GLU A 43 -3.87 9.53 16.15
C GLU A 43 -5.09 9.20 17.00
N ILE A 44 -4.96 9.33 18.32
CA ILE A 44 -6.04 9.13 19.29
C ILE A 44 -6.09 10.28 20.28
N THR A 45 -7.27 10.54 20.84
CA THR A 45 -7.44 11.48 21.95
C THR A 45 -7.04 10.86 23.30
N ASP A 46 -6.90 11.72 24.32
CA ASP A 46 -6.28 11.38 25.60
C ASP A 46 -7.04 10.31 26.40
N GLU A 47 -8.36 10.22 26.22
CA GLU A 47 -9.21 9.31 26.97
C GLU A 47 -9.59 8.06 26.16
N VAL A 48 -8.88 7.80 25.06
CA VAL A 48 -9.00 6.55 24.31
C VAL A 48 -8.03 5.52 24.89
N TYR A 49 -8.60 4.47 25.47
CA TYR A 49 -7.89 3.23 25.74
C TYR A 49 -7.77 2.42 24.44
N LEU A 50 -6.59 2.47 23.83
CA LEU A 50 -6.29 1.73 22.62
C LEU A 50 -6.19 0.23 22.94
N LYS A 51 -6.93 -0.58 22.18
CA LYS A 51 -6.91 -2.04 22.30
C LYS A 51 -5.98 -2.67 21.28
N THR A 52 -6.04 -2.22 20.02
CA THR A 52 -5.28 -2.82 18.92
C THR A 52 -4.93 -1.79 17.85
N ILE A 53 -3.73 -1.90 17.31
CA ILE A 53 -3.36 -1.37 15.99
C ILE A 53 -2.78 -2.53 15.20
N ALA A 54 -3.35 -2.83 14.03
CA ALA A 54 -2.83 -3.84 13.14
C ALA A 54 -2.68 -3.28 11.73
N VAL A 55 -1.58 -3.62 11.07
CA VAL A 55 -1.37 -3.35 9.65
C VAL A 55 -1.13 -4.64 8.91
N ASN A 56 -2.06 -4.97 8.03
CA ASN A 56 -2.02 -6.16 7.21
C ASN A 56 -1.67 -5.78 5.78
N LYS A 57 -0.64 -6.41 5.24
CA LYS A 57 -0.31 -6.35 3.82
C LYS A 57 -0.85 -7.58 3.14
N SER A 58 -1.56 -7.39 2.05
CA SER A 58 -2.12 -8.48 1.26
C SER A 58 -1.71 -8.35 -0.20
N SER A 59 -1.59 -9.48 -0.87
CA SER A 59 -1.45 -9.62 -2.32
C SER A 59 -2.46 -10.66 -2.81
N SER A 60 -2.49 -10.96 -4.10
CA SER A 60 -3.37 -11.98 -4.67
C SER A 60 -3.15 -13.39 -4.09
N THR A 61 -1.99 -13.65 -3.47
CA THR A 61 -1.61 -15.00 -3.02
C THR A 61 -1.29 -15.09 -1.53
N LYS A 62 -1.19 -13.96 -0.82
CA LYS A 62 -0.73 -13.96 0.58
C LYS A 62 -1.29 -12.79 1.36
N VAL A 63 -1.57 -13.02 2.64
CA VAL A 63 -1.80 -11.98 3.65
C VAL A 63 -0.73 -12.12 4.73
N THR A 64 -0.12 -11.00 5.12
CA THR A 64 0.88 -10.92 6.18
C THR A 64 0.57 -9.75 7.10
N THR A 65 0.67 -9.97 8.41
CA THR A 65 0.63 -8.89 9.39
C THR A 65 2.02 -8.26 9.49
N ASP A 66 2.16 -7.02 9.04
CA ASP A 66 3.42 -6.27 9.05
C ASP A 66 3.63 -5.49 10.34
N TYR A 67 2.52 -5.18 11.03
CA TYR A 67 2.55 -4.58 12.36
C TYR A 67 1.34 -5.05 13.15
N MET A 68 1.56 -5.38 14.42
CA MET A 68 0.48 -5.61 15.37
C MET A 68 0.91 -5.17 16.75
N TRP A 69 0.03 -4.42 17.39
CA TRP A 69 0.06 -4.15 18.81
C TRP A 69 -1.32 -4.44 19.37
N ASN A 70 -1.39 -5.17 20.49
CA ASN A 70 -2.63 -5.57 21.15
C ASN A 70 -2.41 -5.65 22.67
N THR A 71 -3.39 -5.18 23.46
CA THR A 71 -3.38 -5.20 24.93
C THR A 71 -3.91 -6.48 25.59
N GLU A 72 -4.58 -7.38 24.86
CA GLU A 72 -5.18 -8.63 25.38
C GLU A 72 -4.18 -9.78 25.56
N SER A 73 -2.93 -9.59 25.16
CA SER A 73 -1.88 -10.59 25.33
C SER A 73 -0.92 -10.08 26.41
N ASP A 74 -0.83 -10.80 27.55
CA ASP A 74 0.15 -10.55 28.63
C ASP A 74 1.61 -10.51 28.14
N ILE A 75 1.83 -10.92 26.90
CA ILE A 75 3.06 -10.77 26.13
C ILE A 75 2.68 -9.96 24.89
N PRO A 76 3.13 -8.70 24.74
CA PRO A 76 2.92 -7.96 23.51
C PRO A 76 3.63 -8.73 22.38
N VAL A 77 2.88 -9.28 21.43
CA VAL A 77 3.47 -9.85 20.19
C VAL A 77 3.86 -8.68 19.29
N VAL A 78 4.88 -7.94 19.71
CA VAL A 78 5.52 -6.95 18.86
C VAL A 78 6.43 -7.74 17.92
N VAL A 79 6.02 -7.87 16.66
CA VAL A 79 6.96 -8.21 15.59
C VAL A 79 7.75 -6.92 15.30
N ASP A 80 8.75 -6.64 16.14
CA ASP A 80 9.32 -5.30 16.28
C ASP A 80 10.62 -5.09 15.52
N PRO A 81 10.89 -3.87 15.02
CA PRO A 81 12.09 -3.19 15.52
C PRO A 81 11.95 -1.65 15.54
N ASN A 82 11.28 -0.96 16.46
CA ASN A 82 11.72 -0.82 17.84
C ASN A 82 10.64 -0.04 18.66
N ALA A 83 9.67 -0.76 19.24
CA ALA A 83 8.68 -0.54 20.30
C ALA A 83 8.87 0.69 21.22
N PRO A 84 7.86 1.18 21.97
CA PRO A 84 6.56 0.55 22.29
C PRO A 84 5.33 1.44 21.96
N LEU A 85 4.10 0.93 22.11
CA LEU A 85 2.92 1.78 22.38
C LEU A 85 2.64 1.71 23.89
N PRO A 86 3.12 2.66 24.73
CA PRO A 86 2.55 2.87 26.06
C PRO A 86 1.09 3.31 25.90
N GLU A 87 0.24 3.03 26.89
CA GLU A 87 -1.17 3.43 27.01
C GLU A 87 -1.47 4.94 26.75
N LYS A 88 -0.45 5.76 26.44
CA LYS A 88 -0.49 7.20 26.22
C LYS A 88 0.07 7.68 24.87
N VAL A 89 0.39 6.80 23.92
CA VAL A 89 0.83 7.27 22.58
C VAL A 89 -0.36 7.82 21.81
N LYS A 90 -0.46 9.14 21.81
CA LYS A 90 -1.50 9.90 21.08
C LYS A 90 -1.35 9.85 19.58
N LYS A 91 -0.14 9.52 19.09
CA LYS A 91 0.20 9.53 17.68
C LYS A 91 1.28 8.50 17.37
N TRP A 92 0.99 7.59 16.47
CA TRP A 92 1.91 6.61 15.91
C TRP A 92 2.01 6.83 14.40
N THR A 93 3.23 6.82 13.87
CA THR A 93 3.48 6.94 12.43
C THR A 93 4.45 5.87 11.97
N LYS A 94 4.16 5.21 10.86
CA LYS A 94 5.08 4.28 10.20
C LYS A 94 4.91 4.34 8.68
N SER A 95 6.02 4.29 7.97
CA SER A 95 6.05 4.26 6.51
C SER A 95 5.97 2.82 6.00
N TYR A 96 5.19 2.61 4.94
CA TYR A 96 4.99 1.32 4.29
C TYR A 96 5.27 1.43 2.80
N SER A 97 6.08 0.52 2.27
CA SER A 97 6.32 0.39 0.84
C SER A 97 5.35 -0.62 0.24
N LYS A 98 4.58 -0.20 -0.76
CA LYS A 98 3.56 -1.02 -1.44
C LYS A 98 3.76 -0.98 -2.95
N THR A 99 3.72 -2.16 -3.57
CA THR A 99 3.61 -2.30 -5.03
C THR A 99 2.15 -2.13 -5.48
N SER A 100 1.93 -1.87 -6.77
CA SER A 100 0.59 -1.75 -7.34
C SER A 100 -0.28 -3.02 -7.21
N ALA A 101 0.33 -4.19 -6.95
CA ALA A 101 -0.36 -5.47 -6.80
C ALA A 101 -0.68 -5.83 -5.33
N GLU A 102 -0.22 -5.02 -4.38
CA GLU A 102 -0.46 -5.22 -2.96
C GLU A 102 -1.57 -4.30 -2.45
N PHE A 103 -2.17 -4.63 -1.32
CA PHE A 103 -3.16 -3.83 -0.61
C PHE A 103 -2.81 -3.79 0.86
N ILE A 104 -2.80 -2.60 1.46
CA ILE A 104 -2.51 -2.42 2.88
C ILE A 104 -3.81 -2.07 3.58
N ASN A 105 -4.08 -2.77 4.68
CA ASN A 105 -5.20 -2.53 5.56
C ASN A 105 -4.69 -2.15 6.96
N VAL A 106 -5.22 -1.08 7.51
CA VAL A 106 -4.92 -0.56 8.83
C VAL A 106 -6.17 -0.66 9.68
N LEU A 107 -6.07 -1.39 10.79
CA LEU A 107 -7.11 -1.58 11.78
C LEU A 107 -6.71 -0.89 13.08
N VAL A 108 -7.62 -0.10 13.64
CA VAL A 108 -7.50 0.54 14.95
C VAL A 108 -8.75 0.20 15.76
N GLU A 109 -8.52 -0.38 16.93
CA GLU A 109 -9.56 -0.70 17.91
C GLU A 109 -9.25 -0.02 19.24
N GLY A 110 -10.28 0.54 19.86
CA GLY A 110 -10.16 1.15 21.18
C GLY A 110 -11.51 1.37 21.84
N THR A 111 -11.45 1.78 23.09
CA THR A 111 -12.60 2.17 23.89
C THR A 111 -12.36 3.52 24.52
N ALA A 112 -13.39 4.30 24.69
CA ALA A 112 -13.31 5.61 25.33
C ALA A 112 -14.40 5.78 26.38
N GLU A 113 -14.14 6.60 27.38
CA GLU A 113 -15.13 6.94 28.40
C GLU A 113 -16.23 7.85 27.83
N ASN A 114 -15.83 8.77 26.94
CA ASN A 114 -16.67 9.82 26.39
C ASN A 114 -16.92 9.66 24.89
N ALA A 115 -18.08 10.13 24.42
CA ALA A 115 -18.48 10.00 23.02
C ALA A 115 -17.76 10.98 22.07
N GLY A 116 -17.13 12.02 22.61
CA GLY A 116 -16.34 13.01 21.86
C GLY A 116 -14.93 12.54 21.51
N GLU A 117 -14.46 11.48 22.17
CA GLU A 117 -13.16 10.87 21.94
C GLU A 117 -13.09 10.20 20.57
N PHE A 118 -11.90 10.19 19.97
CA PHE A 118 -11.74 9.69 18.62
C PHE A 118 -10.40 9.05 18.33
N ALA A 119 -10.41 8.22 17.29
CA ALA A 119 -9.22 7.80 16.56
C ALA A 119 -9.28 8.31 15.12
N LEU A 120 -8.10 8.57 14.56
CA LEU A 120 -7.88 9.08 13.21
C LEU A 120 -6.82 8.23 12.53
N ILE A 121 -7.08 7.77 11.31
CA ILE A 121 -6.08 7.18 10.42
C ILE A 121 -5.87 8.15 9.27
N THR A 122 -4.62 8.59 9.10
CA THR A 122 -4.16 9.39 7.98
C THR A 122 -3.18 8.58 7.15
N ILE A 123 -3.43 8.51 5.85
CA ILE A 123 -2.50 7.93 4.88
C ILE A 123 -2.00 9.07 4.00
N ALA A 124 -0.69 9.24 3.96
CA ALA A 124 -0.04 10.25 3.13
C ALA A 124 0.96 9.60 2.16
N LYS A 125 1.12 10.22 0.99
CA LYS A 125 2.14 9.85 -0.01
C LYS A 125 2.89 11.11 -0.38
N GLU A 126 4.21 11.09 -0.25
CA GLU A 126 5.06 12.25 -0.57
C GLU A 126 4.64 13.56 0.16
N GLY A 127 4.09 13.41 1.36
CA GLY A 127 3.57 14.53 2.18
C GLY A 127 2.12 14.92 1.90
N ASP A 128 1.52 14.45 0.80
CA ASP A 128 0.12 14.71 0.48
C ASP A 128 -0.79 13.68 1.14
N THR A 129 -1.79 14.18 1.90
CA THR A 129 -2.80 13.30 2.50
C THR A 129 -3.74 12.76 1.43
N ILE A 130 -3.79 11.44 1.29
CA ILE A 130 -4.67 10.75 0.33
C ILE A 130 -5.90 10.14 1.00
N VAL A 131 -5.78 9.74 2.27
CA VAL A 131 -6.89 9.21 3.07
C VAL A 131 -6.82 9.82 4.45
N ASN A 132 -7.97 10.25 4.96
CA ASN A 132 -8.12 10.72 6.32
C ASN A 132 -9.47 10.23 6.85
N ARG A 133 -9.47 9.32 7.82
CA ARG A 133 -10.67 8.67 8.34
C ARG A 133 -10.70 8.73 9.84
N LYS A 134 -11.84 9.14 10.39
CA LYS A 134 -12.07 9.33 11.82
C LYS A 134 -13.21 8.42 12.30
N ALA A 135 -13.03 7.84 13.48
CA ALA A 135 -14.10 7.19 14.24
C ALA A 135 -14.17 7.82 15.64
N SER A 136 -15.38 8.00 16.15
CA SER A 136 -15.64 8.59 17.47
C SER A 136 -16.68 7.79 18.22
N GLY A 137 -16.62 7.82 19.54
CA GLY A 137 -17.58 7.14 20.41
C GLY A 137 -16.92 6.27 21.47
N LYS A 138 -17.75 5.69 22.34
CA LYS A 138 -17.27 4.82 23.45
C LYS A 138 -16.60 3.54 22.96
N LYS A 139 -16.95 3.08 21.77
CA LYS A 139 -16.29 1.98 21.06
C LYS A 139 -15.76 2.54 19.75
N ILE A 140 -14.48 2.36 19.51
CA ILE A 140 -13.78 2.82 18.33
C ILE A 140 -13.35 1.58 17.57
N LEU A 141 -13.86 1.47 16.35
CA LEU A 141 -13.42 0.50 15.35
C LEU A 141 -13.23 1.29 14.06
N LEU A 142 -11.99 1.35 13.60
CA LEU A 142 -11.63 2.11 12.42
C LEU A 142 -10.73 1.26 11.53
N GLU A 143 -11.18 1.04 10.30
CA GLU A 143 -10.48 0.23 9.33
C GLU A 143 -10.33 1.02 8.03
N VAL A 144 -9.10 1.09 7.52
CA VAL A 144 -8.76 1.81 6.30
C VAL A 144 -7.89 0.93 5.43
N GLY A 145 -8.30 0.74 4.18
CA GLY A 145 -7.52 0.05 3.18
C GLY A 145 -7.10 0.97 2.03
N PHE A 146 -5.89 0.77 1.51
CA PHE A 146 -5.33 1.55 0.40
C PHE A 146 -4.39 0.72 -0.48
#